data_AF-A0A4W6C1N4-F1
#
_entry.id   AF-A0A4W6C1N4-F1
#
_cell.length_a   1.000
_cell.length_b   1.000
_cell.length_c   1.000
_cell.angle_alpha   90.00
_cell.angle_beta   90.00
_cell.angle_gamma   90.00
#
_symmetry.space_group_name_H-M   'P 1'
#
loop_
_entity.id
_entity.type
_entity.pdbx_description
1 polymer ?
#
loop_
_entity_poly.entity_id
_entity_poly.type
_entity_poly.pdbx_seq_one_letter_code
_entity_poly.pdbx_strand_id
1 'polypeptide(L)'
;MDSGGGHTHNEERGAEKLMDDYLKSIGLHRKKIAKDGSCLFRAVAEQVLHCQSLHTKVRAKCVEFLKQNRESYAAFVEGDFEEYLCKLRDPQHWVGEVEINALAFPLLFLSQVRLCFLNGNHYDSVYPVSHIKNAALCQSILYEVLYDGVFKVDQGSLRPCQRISRPNDLLSDDSMPACPSSDESDGRGRGRSLPERVRRSLNPTLLRNIEYDVWHKTKRAQQKMDYSMAAGMQYTIGDRCQVCVCVCVCVCV
;
A
#
# COMPACT_ATOMS: atom_id res chain seq x y z
N MET A 1 28.82 11.40 -12.80
CA MET A 1 28.76 9.98 -13.22
C MET A 1 28.09 9.24 -12.08
N ASP A 2 26.78 9.05 -12.17
CA ASP A 2 26.04 8.24 -11.20
C ASP A 2 25.22 7.22 -12.00
N SER A 3 25.62 5.96 -11.90
CA SER A 3 25.02 4.82 -12.62
C SER A 3 24.62 3.71 -11.64
N GLY A 4 24.46 4.03 -10.35
CA GLY A 4 24.18 3.04 -9.30
C GLY A 4 22.70 2.68 -9.09
N GLY A 5 21.74 3.54 -9.50
CA GLY A 5 20.32 3.36 -9.14
C GLY A 5 19.55 2.32 -9.97
N GLY A 6 20.08 1.89 -11.11
CA GLY A 6 19.37 0.99 -12.04
C GLY A 6 19.49 -0.49 -11.70
N HIS A 7 20.57 -0.91 -11.02
CA HIS A 7 20.84 -2.33 -10.76
C HIS A 7 19.99 -2.85 -9.59
N THR A 8 19.95 -2.11 -8.49
CA THR A 8 19.23 -2.49 -7.26
C THR A 8 17.71 -2.56 -7.48
N HIS A 9 17.13 -1.60 -8.20
CA HIS A 9 15.69 -1.58 -8.49
C HIS A 9 15.25 -2.77 -9.38
N ASN A 10 16.13 -3.25 -10.25
CA ASN A 10 15.82 -4.39 -11.13
C ASN A 10 15.92 -5.73 -10.37
N GLU A 11 16.89 -5.83 -9.47
CA GLU A 11 17.03 -6.97 -8.55
C GLU A 11 15.87 -7.08 -7.57
N GLU A 12 15.44 -5.96 -6.95
CA GLU A 12 14.26 -5.91 -6.06
C GLU A 12 13.00 -6.38 -6.79
N ARG A 13 12.79 -5.92 -8.03
CA ARG A 13 11.65 -6.33 -8.84
C ARG A 13 11.69 -7.81 -9.20
N GLY A 14 12.89 -8.36 -9.40
CA GLY A 14 13.11 -9.80 -9.59
C GLY A 14 12.75 -10.61 -8.34
N ALA A 15 13.21 -10.17 -7.17
CA ALA A 15 12.93 -10.82 -5.89
C ALA A 15 11.43 -10.81 -5.55
N GLU A 16 10.75 -9.67 -5.77
CA GLU A 16 9.30 -9.57 -5.60
C GLU A 16 8.55 -10.58 -6.47
N LYS A 17 8.94 -10.73 -7.74
CA LYS A 17 8.31 -11.67 -8.66
C LYS A 17 8.51 -13.13 -8.21
N LEU A 18 9.72 -13.49 -7.80
CA LEU A 18 10.01 -14.83 -7.29
C LEU A 18 9.17 -15.15 -6.04
N MET A 19 8.98 -14.16 -5.16
CA MET A 19 8.14 -14.33 -3.98
C MET A 19 6.67 -14.50 -4.36
N ASP A 20 6.17 -13.73 -5.33
CA ASP A 20 4.79 -13.87 -5.83
C ASP A 20 4.56 -15.24 -6.48
N ASP A 21 5.51 -15.73 -7.27
CA ASP A 21 5.45 -17.05 -7.89
C ASP A 21 5.45 -18.16 -6.83
N TYR A 22 6.29 -18.04 -5.78
CA TYR A 22 6.31 -18.95 -4.65
C TYR A 22 4.97 -18.96 -3.90
N LEU A 23 4.45 -17.79 -3.50
CA LEU A 23 3.16 -17.67 -2.81
C LEU A 23 2.03 -18.29 -3.63
N LYS A 24 2.02 -18.02 -4.94
CA LYS A 24 1.05 -18.60 -5.86
C LYS A 24 1.11 -20.13 -5.89
N SER A 25 2.31 -20.71 -5.87
CA SER A 25 2.52 -22.16 -5.88
C SER A 25 1.93 -22.86 -4.65
N ILE A 26 1.85 -22.16 -3.52
CA ILE A 26 1.28 -22.65 -2.26
C ILE A 26 -0.16 -22.13 -2.01
N GLY A 27 -0.82 -21.60 -3.04
CA GLY A 27 -2.22 -21.15 -2.95
C GLY A 27 -2.43 -19.85 -2.19
N LEU A 28 -1.38 -19.03 -2.04
CA LEU A 28 -1.40 -17.73 -1.40
C LEU A 28 -1.19 -16.61 -2.43
N HIS A 29 -1.58 -15.39 -2.05
CA HIS A 29 -1.45 -14.20 -2.86
C HIS A 29 -1.01 -13.03 -1.99
N ARG A 30 0.00 -12.30 -2.45
CA ARG A 30 0.50 -11.09 -1.81
C ARG A 30 -0.37 -9.91 -2.22
N LYS A 31 -0.98 -9.23 -1.25
CA LYS A 31 -1.61 -7.92 -1.44
C LYS A 31 -0.64 -6.85 -0.97
N LYS A 32 -0.19 -6.01 -1.92
CA LYS A 32 0.77 -4.93 -1.67
C LYS A 32 0.29 -3.90 -0.65
N ILE A 33 1.19 -3.47 0.22
CA ILE A 33 0.99 -2.46 1.25
C ILE A 33 1.83 -1.24 0.91
N ALA A 34 1.36 -0.06 1.30
CA ALA A 34 2.13 1.17 1.14
C ALA A 34 3.57 1.01 1.67
N LYS A 35 4.57 1.37 0.83
CA LYS A 35 6.00 1.31 1.18
C LYS A 35 6.42 2.52 2.01
N ASP A 36 5.92 2.60 3.25
CA ASP A 36 6.27 3.63 4.24
C ASP A 36 6.65 3.00 5.59
N GLY A 37 7.11 3.83 6.54
CA GLY A 37 7.48 3.39 7.90
C GLY A 37 6.34 2.81 8.73
N SER A 38 5.12 2.77 8.18
CA SER A 38 3.94 2.15 8.80
C SER A 38 3.51 0.84 8.14
N CYS A 39 4.29 0.27 7.21
CA CYS A 39 3.91 -0.92 6.46
C CYS A 39 3.46 -2.11 7.33
N LEU A 40 4.15 -2.40 8.45
CA LEU A 40 3.72 -3.45 9.40
C LEU A 40 2.29 -3.18 9.92
N PHE A 41 2.05 -1.99 10.49
CA PHE A 41 0.74 -1.62 11.03
C PHE A 41 -0.34 -1.56 9.96
N ARG A 42 0.00 -1.16 8.74
CA ARG A 42 -0.91 -1.17 7.58
C ARG A 42 -1.27 -2.59 7.17
N ALA A 43 -0.32 -3.51 7.13
CA ALA A 43 -0.57 -4.92 6.82
C ALA A 43 -1.48 -5.57 7.88
N VAL A 44 -1.27 -5.24 9.14
CA VAL A 44 -2.13 -5.72 10.23
C VAL A 44 -3.52 -5.07 10.18
N ALA A 45 -3.62 -3.75 9.96
CA ALA A 45 -4.90 -3.06 9.82
C ALA A 45 -5.70 -3.56 8.60
N GLU A 46 -5.03 -3.88 7.51
CA GLU A 46 -5.61 -4.50 6.32
C GLU A 46 -6.27 -5.85 6.64
N GLN A 47 -5.61 -6.71 7.43
CA GLN A 47 -6.16 -8.04 7.73
C GLN A 47 -7.19 -8.06 8.86
N VAL A 48 -7.06 -7.15 9.84
CA VAL A 48 -7.92 -7.14 11.03
C VAL A 48 -9.07 -6.14 10.91
N LEU A 49 -8.85 -5.02 10.21
CA LEU A 49 -9.82 -3.93 10.08
C LEU A 49 -10.27 -3.70 8.62
N HIS A 50 -9.76 -4.51 7.68
CA HIS A 50 -10.08 -4.42 6.24
C HIS A 50 -9.76 -3.05 5.63
N CYS A 51 -8.81 -2.30 6.20
CA CYS A 51 -8.43 -0.98 5.70
C CYS A 51 -7.03 -0.57 6.15
N GLN A 52 -6.10 -0.34 5.20
CA GLN A 52 -4.73 0.10 5.49
C GLN A 52 -4.68 1.47 6.16
N SER A 53 -5.62 2.37 5.85
CA SER A 53 -5.67 3.71 6.44
C SER A 53 -5.86 3.72 7.96
N LEU A 54 -6.33 2.61 8.55
CA LEU A 54 -6.54 2.47 10.00
C LEU A 54 -5.26 2.06 10.76
N HIS A 55 -4.10 2.02 10.09
CA HIS A 55 -2.80 1.66 10.69
C HIS A 55 -2.43 2.46 11.94
N THR A 56 -2.85 3.73 12.04
CA THR A 56 -2.61 4.58 13.22
C THR A 56 -3.33 4.05 14.46
N LYS A 57 -4.53 3.46 14.30
CA LYS A 57 -5.26 2.82 15.41
C LYS A 57 -4.54 1.58 15.89
N VAL A 58 -4.03 0.76 14.97
CA VAL A 58 -3.26 -0.44 15.29
C VAL A 58 -1.95 -0.08 15.98
N ARG A 59 -1.23 0.94 15.48
CA ARG A 59 -0.02 1.48 16.12
C ARG A 59 -0.30 1.97 17.54
N ALA A 60 -1.37 2.75 17.74
CA ALA A 60 -1.74 3.23 19.07
C ALA A 60 -2.05 2.08 20.04
N LYS A 61 -2.74 1.03 19.58
CA LYS A 61 -3.02 -0.16 20.38
C LYS A 61 -1.75 -0.96 20.71
N CYS A 62 -0.80 -1.04 19.79
CA CYS A 62 0.51 -1.65 20.04
C CYS A 62 1.27 -0.91 21.15
N VAL A 63 1.35 0.43 21.06
CA VAL A 63 2.01 1.27 22.08
C VAL A 63 1.35 1.11 23.45
N GLU A 64 0.01 1.12 23.49
CA GLU A 64 -0.76 0.89 24.73
C GLU A 64 -0.45 -0.48 25.34
N PHE A 65 -0.43 -1.53 24.53
CA PHE A 65 -0.12 -2.88 24.97
C PHE A 65 1.32 -3.00 25.49
N LEU A 66 2.31 -2.48 24.76
CA LEU A 66 3.71 -2.48 25.19
C LEU A 66 3.88 -1.74 26.53
N LYS A 67 3.21 -0.60 26.68
CA LYS A 67 3.23 0.17 27.94
C LYS A 67 2.66 -0.62 29.12
N GLN A 68 1.55 -1.33 28.91
CA GLN A 68 0.91 -2.14 29.95
C GLN A 68 1.75 -3.38 30.33
N ASN A 69 2.58 -3.88 29.41
CA ASN A 69 3.39 -5.08 29.58
C ASN A 69 4.89 -4.76 29.66
N ARG A 70 5.24 -3.58 30.21
CA ARG A 70 6.64 -3.09 30.27
C ARG A 70 7.60 -4.15 30.82
N GLU A 71 7.24 -4.83 31.91
CA GLU A 71 8.10 -5.83 32.55
C GLU A 71 8.49 -6.99 31.61
N SER A 72 7.60 -7.35 30.68
CA SER A 72 7.84 -8.43 29.72
C SER A 72 8.62 -7.98 28.49
N TYR A 73 8.58 -6.69 28.13
CA TYR A 73 9.17 -6.18 26.89
C TYR A 73 10.43 -5.33 27.06
N ALA A 74 10.65 -4.73 28.25
CA ALA A 74 11.74 -3.79 28.46
C ALA A 74 13.13 -4.39 28.19
N ALA A 75 13.32 -5.68 28.45
CA ALA A 75 14.58 -6.38 28.19
C ALA A 75 14.90 -6.57 26.69
N PHE A 76 13.91 -6.44 25.81
CA PHE A 76 14.05 -6.60 24.36
C PHE A 76 14.17 -5.25 23.61
N VAL A 77 14.12 -4.14 24.35
CA VAL A 77 14.21 -2.79 23.80
C VAL A 77 15.58 -2.20 24.11
N GLU A 78 16.24 -1.65 23.08
CA GLU A 78 17.48 -0.90 23.27
C GLU A 78 17.21 0.51 23.79
N GLY A 79 17.87 0.89 24.89
CA GLY A 79 17.78 2.23 25.49
C GLY A 79 16.63 2.38 26.49
N ASP A 80 16.19 3.62 26.69
CA ASP A 80 15.07 3.90 27.59
C ASP A 80 13.73 3.50 26.97
N PHE A 81 12.93 2.76 27.74
CA PHE A 81 11.67 2.21 27.27
C PHE A 81 10.62 3.30 26.97
N GLU A 82 10.57 4.38 27.75
CA GLU A 82 9.61 5.48 27.48
C GLU A 82 10.01 6.27 26.24
N GLU A 83 11.32 6.49 26.03
CA GLU A 83 11.84 7.09 24.80
C GLU A 83 11.52 6.23 23.58
N TYR A 84 11.69 4.91 23.68
CA TYR A 84 11.29 3.95 22.65
C TYR A 84 9.78 4.05 22.34
N LEU A 85 8.91 4.04 23.35
CA LEU A 85 7.47 4.21 23.15
C LEU A 85 7.13 5.56 22.52
N CYS A 86 7.84 6.62 22.89
CA CYS A 86 7.66 7.94 22.29
C CYS A 86 7.98 7.92 20.78
N LYS A 87 9.13 7.33 20.39
CA LYS A 87 9.52 7.13 18.99
C LYS A 87 8.52 6.24 18.25
N LEU A 88 8.04 5.18 18.87
CA LEU A 88 7.08 4.25 18.27
C LEU A 88 5.74 4.92 17.89
N ARG A 89 5.36 6.02 18.56
CA ARG A 89 4.16 6.80 18.20
C ARG A 89 4.30 7.54 16.88
N ASP A 90 5.52 7.84 16.43
CA ASP A 90 5.77 8.49 15.15
C ASP A 90 5.52 7.50 13.99
N PRO A 91 4.55 7.76 13.08
CA PRO A 91 4.25 6.92 11.93
C PRO A 91 5.43 6.65 10.98
N GLN A 92 6.48 7.46 11.04
CA GLN A 92 7.70 7.30 10.24
C GLN A 92 8.73 6.38 10.89
N HIS A 93 8.58 6.08 12.19
CA HIS A 93 9.51 5.18 12.88
C HIS A 93 9.32 3.74 12.41
N TRP A 94 10.45 3.12 12.04
CA TRP A 94 10.54 1.72 11.66
C TRP A 94 10.29 0.84 12.87
N VAL A 95 9.81 -0.36 12.60
CA VAL A 95 9.41 -1.33 13.62
C VAL A 95 10.00 -2.69 13.29
N GLY A 96 10.10 -3.54 14.31
CA GLY A 96 10.76 -4.83 14.24
C GLY A 96 10.01 -5.91 15.00
N GLU A 97 10.79 -6.83 15.57
CA GLU A 97 10.29 -8.07 16.17
C GLU A 97 9.44 -7.83 17.41
N VAL A 98 9.78 -6.81 18.21
CA VAL A 98 9.04 -6.44 19.43
C VAL A 98 7.61 -6.07 19.09
N GLU A 99 7.38 -5.24 18.07
CA GLU A 99 6.03 -4.85 17.65
C GLU A 99 5.26 -6.01 17.01
N ILE A 100 5.93 -6.88 16.24
CA ILE A 100 5.29 -8.08 15.68
C ILE A 100 4.77 -8.96 16.81
N ASN A 101 5.60 -9.21 17.83
CA ASN A 101 5.22 -10.00 18.99
C ASN A 101 4.09 -9.32 19.78
N ALA A 102 4.20 -8.02 20.01
CA ALA A 102 3.20 -7.23 20.72
C ALA A 102 1.86 -7.11 19.97
N LEU A 103 1.86 -7.17 18.64
CA LEU A 103 0.64 -7.20 17.84
C LEU A 103 0.03 -8.60 17.79
N ALA A 104 0.84 -9.65 17.91
CA ALA A 104 0.35 -11.01 17.93
C ALA A 104 -0.58 -11.24 19.13
N PHE A 105 -0.14 -10.98 20.37
CA PHE A 105 -0.94 -11.32 21.56
C PHE A 105 -2.35 -10.69 21.64
N PRO A 106 -2.54 -9.39 21.39
CA PRO A 106 -3.85 -8.75 21.48
C PRO A 106 -4.78 -9.10 20.31
N LEU A 107 -4.22 -9.41 19.14
CA LEU A 107 -4.98 -9.59 17.90
C LEU A 107 -5.23 -11.06 17.54
N LEU A 108 -4.39 -11.98 18.02
CA LEU A 108 -4.48 -13.43 17.74
C LEU A 108 -5.76 -14.08 18.27
N PHE A 109 -6.51 -13.43 19.15
CA PHE A 109 -7.82 -13.93 19.58
C PHE A 109 -8.92 -13.73 18.52
N LEU A 110 -8.67 -12.97 17.44
CA LEU A 110 -9.68 -12.62 16.44
C LEU A 110 -9.34 -13.08 15.01
N SER A 111 -8.06 -13.17 14.63
CA SER A 111 -7.67 -13.67 13.30
C SER A 111 -6.17 -14.01 13.17
N GLN A 112 -5.85 -15.02 12.36
CA GLN A 112 -4.47 -15.35 11.98
C GLN A 112 -3.97 -14.33 10.93
N VAL A 113 -3.02 -13.47 11.32
CA VAL A 113 -2.36 -12.53 10.40
C VAL A 113 -1.21 -13.24 9.67
N ARG A 114 -1.13 -13.09 8.34
CA ARG A 114 -0.02 -13.62 7.52
C ARG A 114 0.70 -12.48 6.82
N LEU A 115 2.01 -12.37 7.04
CA LEU A 115 2.84 -11.32 6.48
C LEU A 115 3.84 -11.91 5.49
N CYS A 116 4.19 -11.12 4.47
CA CYS A 116 5.32 -11.38 3.58
C CYS A 116 6.37 -10.30 3.83
N PHE A 117 7.56 -10.72 4.28
CA PHE A 117 8.68 -9.82 4.50
C PHE A 117 9.55 -9.73 3.25
N LEU A 118 9.80 -8.52 2.77
CA LEU A 118 10.51 -8.24 1.52
C LEU A 118 11.57 -7.16 1.73
N ASN A 119 12.66 -7.27 0.95
CA ASN A 119 13.73 -6.27 0.84
C ASN A 119 14.34 -5.82 2.18
N GLY A 120 14.24 -6.66 3.22
CA GLY A 120 14.83 -6.40 4.54
C GLY A 120 14.10 -5.37 5.41
N ASN A 121 12.99 -4.77 4.94
CA ASN A 121 12.29 -3.75 5.72
C ASN A 121 10.79 -3.59 5.41
N HIS A 122 10.23 -4.35 4.46
CA HIS A 122 8.86 -4.15 4.01
C HIS A 122 7.96 -5.34 4.33
N TYR A 123 6.75 -5.06 4.80
CA TYR A 123 5.73 -6.05 5.10
C TYR A 123 4.51 -5.89 4.19
N ASP A 124 4.17 -6.96 3.49
CA ASP A 124 2.94 -7.08 2.72
C ASP A 124 1.94 -8.04 3.39
N SER A 125 0.66 -7.89 3.06
CA SER A 125 -0.37 -8.83 3.51
C SER A 125 -0.43 -10.05 2.60
N VAL A 126 -0.67 -11.23 3.18
CA VAL A 126 -0.80 -12.48 2.43
C VAL A 126 -2.16 -13.09 2.68
N TYR A 127 -2.88 -13.38 1.60
CA TYR A 127 -4.22 -13.96 1.64
C TYR A 127 -4.27 -15.29 0.90
N PRO A 128 -5.15 -16.22 1.30
CA PRO A 128 -5.52 -17.34 0.44
C PRO A 128 -6.02 -16.84 -0.92
N VAL A 129 -5.66 -17.55 -1.99
CA VAL A 129 -6.12 -17.27 -3.35
C VAL A 129 -7.66 -17.23 -3.44
N SER A 130 -8.36 -18.05 -2.65
CA SER A 130 -9.83 -18.05 -2.56
C SER A 130 -10.39 -16.72 -2.02
N HIS A 131 -9.72 -16.12 -1.03
CA HIS A 131 -10.11 -14.82 -0.48
C HIS A 131 -10.02 -13.73 -1.57
N ILE A 132 -8.95 -13.73 -2.36
CA ILE A 132 -8.77 -12.78 -3.47
C ILE A 132 -9.82 -12.97 -4.56
N LYS A 133 -10.16 -14.21 -4.92
CA LYS A 133 -11.26 -14.51 -5.86
C LYS A 133 -12.59 -13.95 -5.38
N ASN A 134 -12.94 -14.19 -4.10
CA ASN A 134 -14.18 -13.70 -3.52
C ASN A 134 -14.21 -12.17 -3.46
N ALA A 135 -13.10 -11.53 -3.08
CA ALA A 135 -12.98 -10.09 -3.05
C ALA A 135 -13.11 -9.46 -4.46
N ALA A 136 -12.50 -10.07 -5.49
CA ALA A 136 -12.64 -9.61 -6.87
C ALA A 136 -14.09 -9.71 -7.37
N LEU A 137 -14.79 -10.79 -7.03
CA LEU A 137 -16.22 -10.94 -7.33
C LEU A 137 -17.06 -9.86 -6.63
N CYS A 138 -16.89 -9.68 -5.31
CA CYS A 138 -17.58 -8.65 -4.55
C CYS A 138 -17.32 -7.23 -5.10
N GLN A 139 -16.07 -6.93 -5.46
CA GLN A 139 -15.70 -5.68 -6.11
C GLN A 139 -16.45 -5.49 -7.43
N SER A 140 -16.50 -6.52 -8.28
CA SER A 140 -17.20 -6.41 -9.57
C SER A 140 -18.69 -6.12 -9.41
N ILE A 141 -19.35 -6.76 -8.46
CA ILE A 141 -20.77 -6.54 -8.12
C ILE A 141 -20.96 -5.11 -7.58
N LEU A 142 -20.11 -4.68 -6.65
CA LEU A 142 -20.18 -3.31 -6.08
C LEU A 142 -20.07 -2.24 -7.17
N TYR A 143 -19.12 -2.42 -8.10
CA TYR A 143 -18.92 -1.47 -9.20
C TYR A 143 -20.03 -1.53 -10.24
N GLU A 144 -20.64 -2.70 -10.47
CA GLU A 144 -21.84 -2.82 -11.30
C GLU A 144 -23.00 -2.02 -10.69
N VAL A 145 -23.31 -2.24 -9.41
CA VAL A 145 -24.37 -1.51 -8.70
C VAL A 145 -24.10 -0.01 -8.71
N LEU A 146 -22.84 0.41 -8.52
CA LEU A 146 -22.47 1.81 -8.55
C LEU A 146 -22.67 2.44 -9.95
N TYR A 147 -22.15 1.81 -11.00
CA TYR A 147 -22.16 2.41 -12.34
C TYR A 147 -23.50 2.25 -13.07
N ASP A 148 -24.16 1.11 -12.94
CA ASP A 148 -25.50 0.88 -13.51
C ASP A 148 -26.58 1.52 -12.63
N GLY A 149 -26.58 1.17 -11.34
CA GLY A 149 -27.64 1.55 -10.40
C GLY A 149 -27.61 3.02 -9.99
N VAL A 150 -26.43 3.60 -9.75
CA VAL A 150 -26.29 4.98 -9.25
C VAL A 150 -25.96 5.94 -10.39
N PHE A 151 -24.90 5.70 -11.16
CA PHE A 151 -24.47 6.60 -12.24
C PHE A 151 -25.25 6.45 -13.54
N LYS A 152 -26.15 5.47 -13.64
CA LYS A 152 -27.01 5.23 -14.82
C LYS A 152 -26.20 5.09 -16.12
N VAL A 153 -25.03 4.48 -16.05
CA VAL A 153 -24.22 4.17 -17.23
C VAL A 153 -24.88 3.04 -18.01
N ASP A 154 -24.92 3.19 -19.33
CA ASP A 154 -25.50 2.20 -20.24
C ASP A 154 -24.89 0.80 -20.04
N GLN A 155 -25.75 -0.22 -19.88
CA GLN A 155 -25.31 -1.60 -19.67
C GLN A 155 -24.49 -2.13 -20.85
N GLY A 156 -24.74 -1.66 -22.08
CA GLY A 156 -23.92 -2.01 -23.24
C GLY A 156 -22.45 -1.65 -23.07
N SER A 157 -22.14 -0.65 -22.25
CA SER A 157 -20.78 -0.24 -21.90
C SER A 157 -20.17 -1.07 -20.75
N LEU A 158 -21.00 -1.60 -19.84
CA LEU A 158 -20.56 -2.35 -18.65
C LEU A 158 -20.35 -3.85 -18.93
N ARG A 159 -21.28 -4.47 -19.67
CA ARG A 159 -21.30 -5.93 -19.97
C ARG A 159 -19.99 -6.48 -20.55
N PRO A 160 -19.25 -5.77 -21.45
CA PRO A 160 -17.97 -6.26 -21.95
C PRO A 160 -16.92 -6.45 -20.85
N CYS A 161 -16.98 -5.67 -19.76
CA CYS A 161 -16.03 -5.70 -18.65
C CYS A 161 -16.25 -6.91 -17.73
N GLN A 162 -17.48 -7.45 -17.72
CA GLN A 162 -17.91 -8.53 -16.86
C GLN A 162 -17.77 -9.92 -17.50
N ARG A 163 -17.32 -9.97 -18.77
CA ARG A 163 -17.12 -11.26 -19.45
C ARG A 163 -16.07 -12.05 -18.67
N ILE A 164 -16.52 -13.17 -18.10
CA ILE A 164 -15.71 -14.15 -17.38
C ILE A 164 -14.59 -14.59 -18.33
N SER A 165 -13.40 -14.04 -18.13
CA SER A 165 -12.18 -14.71 -18.60
C SER A 165 -12.12 -16.05 -17.87
N ARG A 166 -11.62 -17.11 -18.54
CA ARG A 166 -11.65 -18.50 -18.07
C ARG A 166 -11.46 -18.59 -16.54
N PRO A 167 -12.31 -19.34 -15.81
CA PRO A 167 -12.40 -19.31 -14.34
C PRO A 167 -11.11 -19.67 -13.57
N ASN A 168 -10.08 -20.14 -14.27
CA ASN A 168 -8.80 -20.54 -13.69
C ASN A 168 -7.74 -19.43 -13.63
N ASP A 169 -7.90 -18.31 -14.35
CA ASP A 169 -6.85 -17.28 -14.39
C ASP A 169 -7.22 -16.09 -13.49
N LEU A 170 -6.75 -16.14 -12.24
CA LEU A 170 -6.60 -14.92 -11.44
C LEU A 170 -5.59 -14.01 -12.12
N LEU A 171 -6.02 -12.82 -12.50
CA LEU A 171 -5.13 -11.78 -12.99
C LEU A 171 -4.66 -10.95 -11.80
N SER A 172 -3.35 -10.91 -11.56
CA SER A 172 -2.76 -9.96 -10.63
C SER A 172 -2.74 -8.57 -11.27
N ASP A 173 -3.24 -7.55 -10.58
CA ASP A 173 -3.22 -6.16 -11.06
C ASP A 173 -1.78 -5.68 -11.35
N ASP A 174 -0.80 -6.24 -10.65
CA ASP A 174 0.64 -5.97 -10.84
C ASP A 174 1.21 -6.43 -12.18
N SER A 175 0.55 -7.39 -12.85
CA SER A 175 0.95 -7.84 -14.19
C SER A 175 0.43 -6.93 -15.29
N MET A 176 -0.47 -5.99 -14.95
CA MET A 176 -1.04 -5.06 -15.90
C MET A 176 -0.26 -3.74 -15.89
N PRO A 177 -0.14 -3.05 -17.06
CA PRO A 177 0.46 -1.73 -17.10
C PRO A 177 -0.24 -0.79 -16.12
N ALA A 178 0.54 0.03 -15.40
CA ALA A 178 -0.02 1.07 -14.54
C ALA A 178 -0.97 1.94 -15.37
N CYS A 179 -2.22 2.10 -14.92
CA CYS A 179 -3.16 2.98 -15.61
C CYS A 179 -2.58 4.41 -15.62
N PRO A 180 -2.43 5.05 -16.79
CA PRO A 180 -2.09 6.47 -16.87
C PRO A 180 -3.07 7.27 -15.99
N SER A 181 -2.58 8.32 -15.34
CA SER A 181 -3.50 9.23 -14.63
C SER A 181 -4.48 9.77 -15.66
N SER A 182 -5.77 9.73 -15.33
CA SER A 182 -6.84 10.26 -16.17
C SER A 182 -6.75 11.78 -16.37
N ASP A 183 -5.78 12.46 -15.74
CA ASP A 183 -5.58 13.90 -15.84
C ASP A 183 -4.96 14.34 -17.18
N GLU A 184 -4.41 13.41 -17.99
CA GLU A 184 -3.72 13.71 -19.25
C GLU A 184 -4.45 13.10 -20.47
N SER A 185 -5.79 13.06 -20.46
CA SER A 185 -6.55 12.58 -21.62
C SER A 185 -7.90 13.27 -21.79
N ASP A 186 -7.93 14.60 -21.73
CA ASP A 186 -8.89 15.37 -22.52
C ASP A 186 -8.38 15.46 -23.97
N GLY A 187 -8.33 14.30 -24.62
CA GLY A 187 -7.87 14.11 -25.99
C GLY A 187 -9.05 13.70 -26.88
N ARG A 188 -9.55 14.68 -27.63
CA ARG A 188 -10.57 14.60 -28.68
C ARG A 188 -10.59 13.24 -29.42
N GLY A 189 -11.73 12.56 -29.37
CA GLY A 189 -12.16 11.63 -30.43
C GLY A 189 -11.78 10.16 -30.28
N ARG A 190 -12.53 9.40 -29.46
CA ARG A 190 -12.96 8.01 -29.75
C ARG A 190 -13.86 7.48 -28.63
N GLY A 191 -15.18 7.47 -28.86
CA GLY A 191 -16.17 6.64 -28.15
C GLY A 191 -16.35 6.88 -26.63
N ARG A 192 -17.61 6.87 -26.17
CA ARG A 192 -17.98 6.75 -24.76
C ARG A 192 -17.46 5.42 -24.18
N SER A 193 -16.17 5.32 -23.88
CA SER A 193 -15.59 4.15 -23.22
C SER A 193 -15.38 4.45 -21.74
N LEU A 194 -15.69 3.47 -20.89
CA LEU A 194 -15.50 3.57 -19.46
C LEU A 194 -14.01 3.81 -19.14
N PRO A 195 -13.68 4.60 -18.11
CA PRO A 195 -12.31 4.74 -17.65
C PRO A 195 -11.71 3.37 -17.33
N GLU A 196 -10.45 3.14 -17.70
CA GLU A 196 -9.77 1.85 -17.55
C GLU A 196 -9.83 1.31 -16.11
N ARG A 197 -9.74 2.19 -15.12
CA ARG A 197 -9.86 1.84 -13.69
C ARG A 197 -11.21 1.23 -13.35
N VAL A 198 -12.29 1.72 -13.97
CA VAL A 198 -13.66 1.21 -13.81
C VAL A 198 -13.78 -0.13 -14.50
N ARG A 199 -13.28 -0.22 -15.75
CA ARG A 199 -13.25 -1.46 -16.53
C ARG A 199 -12.58 -2.60 -15.77
N ARG A 200 -11.43 -2.32 -15.13
CA ARG A 200 -10.71 -3.27 -14.28
C ARG A 200 -11.48 -3.62 -13.01
N SER A 201 -12.09 -2.63 -12.35
CA SER A 201 -12.88 -2.87 -11.13
C SER A 201 -14.14 -3.72 -11.37
N LEU A 202 -14.72 -3.66 -12.58
CA LEU A 202 -15.85 -4.47 -13.01
C LEU A 202 -15.48 -5.91 -13.41
N ASN A 203 -14.18 -6.24 -13.51
CA ASN A 203 -13.76 -7.58 -13.86
C ASN A 203 -13.79 -8.50 -12.60
N PRO A 204 -14.59 -9.59 -12.62
CA PRO A 204 -14.74 -10.47 -11.46
C PRO A 204 -13.50 -11.31 -11.13
N THR A 205 -12.49 -11.36 -12.00
CA THR A 205 -11.25 -12.12 -11.79
C THR A 205 -10.05 -11.25 -11.43
N LEU A 206 -10.25 -9.93 -11.29
CA LEU A 206 -9.21 -8.94 -11.01
C LEU A 206 -9.58 -8.11 -9.78
N LEU A 207 -8.88 -8.34 -8.68
CA LEU A 207 -8.97 -7.47 -7.50
C LEU A 207 -8.05 -6.26 -7.67
N ARG A 208 -8.60 -5.05 -7.60
CA ARG A 208 -7.79 -3.83 -7.59
C ARG A 208 -7.42 -3.44 -6.18
N ASN A 209 -6.15 -3.11 -5.98
CA ASN A 209 -5.65 -2.62 -4.70
C ASN A 209 -5.81 -1.09 -4.60
N ILE A 210 -7.05 -0.65 -4.43
CA ILE A 210 -7.43 0.77 -4.51
C ILE A 210 -6.65 1.64 -3.50
N GLU A 211 -6.45 1.16 -2.27
CA GLU A 211 -5.68 1.90 -1.26
C GLU A 211 -4.22 2.10 -1.67
N TYR A 212 -3.59 1.07 -2.24
CA TYR A 212 -2.23 1.15 -2.76
C TYR A 212 -2.13 2.09 -3.97
N ASP A 213 -3.12 2.06 -4.87
CA ASP A 213 -3.20 2.99 -6.00
C ASP A 213 -3.33 4.45 -5.55
N VAL A 214 -4.17 4.70 -4.54
CA VAL A 214 -4.34 6.02 -3.94
C VAL A 214 -3.02 6.48 -3.31
N TRP A 215 -2.36 5.62 -2.55
CA TRP A 215 -1.07 5.93 -1.94
C TRP A 215 0.00 6.29 -3.00
N HIS A 216 0.10 5.53 -4.09
CA HIS A 216 1.04 5.83 -5.18
C HIS A 216 0.76 7.18 -5.83
N LYS A 217 -0.51 7.52 -6.06
CA LYS A 217 -0.88 8.85 -6.58
C LYS A 217 -0.48 9.96 -5.61
N THR A 218 -0.80 9.81 -4.34
CA THR A 218 -0.43 10.78 -3.30
C THR A 218 1.09 10.94 -3.23
N LYS A 219 1.85 9.84 -3.32
CA LYS A 219 3.31 9.88 -3.30
C LYS A 219 3.89 10.60 -4.52
N ARG A 220 3.37 10.36 -5.72
CA ARG A 220 3.78 11.10 -6.94
C ARG A 220 3.42 12.57 -6.88
N ALA A 221 2.23 12.90 -6.36
CA ALA A 221 1.81 14.28 -6.17
C ALA A 221 2.74 15.00 -5.18
N GLN A 222 3.07 14.35 -4.05
CA GLN A 222 4.04 14.87 -3.09
C GLN A 222 5.41 15.08 -3.74
N GLN A 223 5.94 14.09 -4.47
CA GLN A 223 7.22 14.23 -5.19
C GLN A 223 7.20 15.38 -6.19
N LYS A 224 6.08 15.59 -6.90
CA LYS A 224 5.93 16.72 -7.83
C LYS A 224 5.95 18.05 -7.09
N MET A 225 5.26 18.16 -5.96
CA MET A 225 5.30 19.36 -5.12
C MET A 225 6.70 19.61 -4.57
N ASP A 226 7.35 18.58 -3.99
CA ASP A 226 8.71 18.67 -3.46
C ASP A 226 9.70 19.11 -4.54
N TYR A 227 9.56 18.57 -5.76
CA TYR A 227 10.36 18.97 -6.92
C TYR A 227 10.10 20.42 -7.32
N SER A 228 8.83 20.85 -7.40
CA SER A 228 8.49 22.24 -7.71
C SER A 228 9.01 23.21 -6.67
N MET A 229 8.97 22.84 -5.38
CA MET A 229 9.59 23.63 -4.30
C MET A 229 11.10 23.71 -4.49
N ALA A 230 11.78 22.56 -4.68
CA ALA A 230 13.22 22.53 -4.88
C ALA A 230 13.69 23.30 -6.12
N ALA A 231 12.98 23.18 -7.25
CA ALA A 231 13.29 23.89 -8.49
C ALA A 231 13.08 25.42 -8.37
N GLY A 232 12.22 25.86 -7.44
CA GLY A 232 11.99 27.27 -7.13
C GLY A 232 12.96 27.87 -6.11
N MET A 233 13.80 27.05 -5.46
CA MET A 233 14.75 27.52 -4.45
C MET A 233 16.08 27.93 -5.10
N GLN A 234 16.39 29.24 -5.05
CA GLN A 234 17.70 29.78 -5.38
C GLN A 234 18.41 30.16 -4.08
N TYR A 235 19.48 29.45 -3.76
CA TYR A 235 20.32 29.74 -2.58
C TYR A 235 21.50 30.62 -2.97
N THR A 236 21.80 31.60 -2.11
CA THR A 236 22.99 32.44 -2.20
C THR A 236 23.94 32.16 -1.04
N ILE A 237 25.22 32.50 -1.23
CA ILE A 237 26.24 32.34 -0.17
C ILE A 237 25.85 33.23 1.01
N GLY A 238 25.51 32.61 2.15
CA GLY A 238 25.08 33.31 3.37
C GLY A 238 23.68 32.91 3.84
N ASP A 239 22.89 32.23 3.01
CA ASP A 239 21.54 31.78 3.37
C ASP A 239 21.57 30.73 4.50
N ARG A 240 20.63 30.84 5.44
CA ARG A 240 20.44 29.87 6.52
C ARG A 240 19.27 28.96 6.16
N CYS A 241 19.54 27.67 6.07
CA CYS A 241 18.54 26.66 5.75
C CYS A 241 18.19 25.85 6.99
N GLN A 242 16.90 25.58 7.20
CA GLN A 242 16.43 24.60 8.17
C GLN A 242 15.91 23.37 7.43
N VAL A 243 16.53 22.22 7.73
CA VAL A 243 16.09 20.92 7.21
C VAL A 243 15.04 20.37 8.17
N CYS A 244 13.81 20.23 7.71
CA CYS A 244 12.78 19.53 8.48
C CYS A 244 12.75 18.07 8.01
N VAL A 245 13.07 17.10 8.88
CA VAL A 245 13.14 15.69 8.47
C VAL A 245 11.76 15.07 8.21
N CYS A 246 10.68 15.70 8.68
CA CYS A 246 9.31 15.19 8.49
C CYS A 246 8.77 15.29 7.06
N VAL A 247 9.37 16.15 6.22
CA VAL A 247 9.07 16.30 4.79
C VAL A 247 10.41 16.68 4.17
N CYS A 248 10.95 15.95 3.18
CA CYS A 248 12.23 16.28 2.54
C CYS A 248 12.19 17.64 1.81
N VAL A 249 12.14 18.74 2.56
CA VAL A 249 12.04 20.12 2.11
C VAL A 249 12.95 20.93 3.03
N CYS A 250 14.02 21.48 2.46
CA CYS A 250 14.79 22.53 3.11
C CYS A 250 13.98 23.83 3.02
N VAL A 251 13.78 24.53 4.14
CA VAL A 251 13.13 25.84 4.16
C VAL A 251 14.20 26.89 4.50
N CYS A 252 14.29 27.98 3.73
CA CYS A 252 15.10 29.14 4.11
C CYS A 252 14.49 29.83 5.32
N VAL A 253 15.32 30.16 6.31
CA VAL A 253 14.93 30.89 7.53
C VAL A 253 15.34 32.36 7.41
#